data_AF-A0A966WPY8-F1
#
_entry.id   AF-A0A966WPY8-F1
#
_cell.length_a   1.000
_cell.length_b   1.000
_cell.length_c   1.000
_cell.angle_alpha   90.00
_cell.angle_beta   90.00
_cell.angle_gamma   90.00
#
_symmetry.space_group_name_H-M   'P 1'
#
loop_
_entity.id
_entity.type
_entity.pdbx_description
1 polymer ?
#
loop_
_entity_poly.entity_id
_entity_poly.type
_entity_poly.pdbx_seq_one_letter_code
_entity_poly.pdbx_strand_id
1 'polypeptide(L)' 'MSQKIRVVIAKPGLDGHDRGAKVIARALRDAGMEVIYTGLRQTPEQIVSA' A
#
# COMPACT_ATOMS: atom_id res chain seq x y z
N MET A 1 -13.81 17.13 -11.58
CA MET A 1 -13.60 16.34 -10.35
C MET A 1 -12.11 16.14 -10.17
N SER A 2 -11.52 16.54 -9.04
CA SER A 2 -10.11 16.25 -8.75
C SER A 2 -9.93 14.75 -8.66
N GLN A 3 -9.10 14.16 -9.50
CA GLN A 3 -8.73 12.74 -9.37
C GLN A 3 -8.06 12.55 -8.01
N LYS A 4 -8.52 11.57 -7.23
CA LYS A 4 -7.88 11.24 -5.95
C LYS A 4 -6.52 10.63 -6.23
N ILE A 5 -5.52 11.00 -5.43
CA ILE A 5 -4.21 10.35 -5.47
C ILE A 5 -4.39 8.88 -5.06
N ARG A 6 -3.89 7.96 -5.90
CA ARG A 6 -3.90 6.52 -5.68
C ARG A 6 -2.51 6.07 -5.23
N VAL A 7 -2.44 5.26 -4.18
CA VAL A 7 -1.18 4.79 -3.59
C VAL A 7 -1.23 3.27 -3.40
N VAL A 8 -0.24 2.57 -3.93
CA VAL A 8 0.01 1.15 -3.65
C VAL A 8 1.07 1.05 -2.56
N ILE A 9 0.76 0.32 -1.48
CA ILE A 9 1.68 0.00 -0.40
C ILE A 9 1.90 -1.51 -0.40
N ALA A 10 3.13 -1.93 -0.58
CA ALA A 10 3.52 -3.32 -0.67
C ALA A 10 4.81 -3.63 0.10
N LYS A 11 5.01 -4.90 0.44
CA LYS A 11 6.20 -5.41 1.11
C LYS A 11 6.74 -6.60 0.29
N PRO A 12 7.83 -6.41 -0.48
CA PRO A 12 8.33 -7.46 -1.36
C PRO A 12 9.07 -8.56 -0.60
N GLY A 13 9.05 -9.78 -1.13
CA GLY A 13 9.93 -10.88 -0.70
C GLY A 13 9.63 -11.41 0.70
N LEU A 14 10.62 -11.51 1.58
CA LEU A 14 10.44 -12.07 2.93
C LEU A 14 10.13 -11.03 4.02
N ASP A 15 9.93 -9.77 3.63
CA ASP A 15 9.75 -8.68 4.58
C ASP A 15 8.43 -8.82 5.37
N GLY A 16 8.57 -9.09 6.67
CA GLY A 16 7.46 -9.23 7.61
C GLY A 16 7.12 -7.97 8.41
N HIS A 17 7.83 -6.86 8.20
CA HIS A 17 7.59 -5.63 8.97
C HIS A 17 6.31 -4.93 8.48
N ASP A 18 5.25 -5.07 9.27
CA ASP A 18 3.88 -4.69 8.86
C ASP A 18 3.36 -3.41 9.53
N ARG A 19 3.79 -3.16 10.79
CA ARG A 19 3.19 -2.09 11.61
C ARG A 19 3.28 -0.71 10.96
N GLY A 20 4.46 -0.35 10.43
CA GLY A 20 4.66 0.92 9.75
C GLY A 20 3.80 1.04 8.49
N ALA A 21 3.73 -0.01 7.67
CA ALA A 21 2.93 -0.03 6.44
C ALA A 21 1.43 0.20 6.75
N LYS A 22 0.90 -0.44 7.79
CA LYS A 22 -0.49 -0.25 8.23
C LYS A 22 -0.78 1.16 8.75
N VAL A 23 0.14 1.74 9.52
CA VAL A 23 -0.01 3.12 10.04
C VAL A 23 -0.04 4.13 8.88
N ILE A 24 0.89 4.01 7.94
CA ILE A 24 0.93 4.89 6.75
C ILE A 24 -0.32 4.68 5.88
N ALA A 25 -0.73 3.44 5.65
CA ALA A 25 -1.93 3.14 4.87
C ALA A 25 -3.17 3.80 5.47
N ARG A 26 -3.31 3.78 6.80
CA ARG A 26 -4.41 4.45 7.50
C ARG A 26 -4.32 5.97 7.36
N ALA A 27 -3.15 6.55 7.64
CA ALA A 27 -2.95 8.00 7.57
C ALA A 27 -3.25 8.57 6.18
N LEU A 28 -2.83 7.88 5.11
CA LEU A 28 -3.09 8.31 3.74
C LEU A 28 -4.58 8.23 3.37
N ARG A 29 -5.30 7.21 3.86
CA ARG A 29 -6.77 7.12 3.69
C ARG A 29 -7.48 8.24 4.43
N ASP A 30 -7.07 8.52 5.66
CA ASP A 30 -7.63 9.61 6.47
C ASP A 30 -7.37 10.98 5.80
N ALA A 31 -6.27 11.12 5.05
CA ALA A 31 -5.97 12.28 4.21
C ALA A 31 -6.73 12.32 2.86
N GLY A 32 -7.63 11.37 2.59
CA GLY A 32 -8.50 11.34 1.41
C GLY A 32 -7.94 10.64 0.18
N MET A 33 -6.80 9.96 0.30
CA MET A 33 -6.22 9.17 -0.79
C MET A 33 -6.91 7.80 -0.94
N GLU A 34 -6.86 7.26 -2.15
CA GLU A 34 -7.22 5.86 -2.40
C GLU A 34 -5.99 4.98 -2.17
N VAL A 35 -6.04 4.10 -1.18
CA VAL A 35 -4.87 3.32 -0.75
C VAL A 35 -5.13 1.83 -0.88
N ILE A 36 -4.32 1.18 -1.71
CA ILE A 36 -4.27 -0.25 -1.94
C ILE A 36 -3.13 -0.81 -1.10
N TYR A 37 -3.45 -1.60 -0.08
CA TYR A 37 -2.45 -2.32 0.71
C TYR A 37 -2.44 -3.77 0.28
N THR A 38 -1.35 -4.22 -0.35
CA THR A 38 -1.25 -5.57 -0.92
C THR A 38 -0.89 -6.65 0.11
N GLY A 39 -0.56 -6.24 1.35
CA GLY A 39 -0.09 -7.15 2.39
C GLY A 39 1.40 -7.47 2.31
N LEU A 40 1.80 -8.52 3.03
CA LEU A 40 3.18 -8.95 3.17
C LEU A 40 3.60 -9.89 2.04
N ARG A 41 4.92 -9.99 1.85
CA ARG A 41 5.56 -11.01 1.03
C ARG A 41 5.09 -11.12 -0.42
N GLN A 42 4.92 -9.96 -1.06
CA GLN A 42 4.53 -9.91 -2.47
C GLN A 42 5.73 -10.12 -3.39
N THR A 43 5.52 -10.70 -4.57
CA THR A 43 6.51 -10.65 -5.65
C THR A 43 6.43 -9.30 -6.37
N PRO A 44 7.51 -8.85 -7.05
CA PRO A 44 7.45 -7.64 -7.87
C PRO A 44 6.30 -7.65 -8.89
N GLU A 45 6.01 -8.80 -9.50
CA GLU A 45 4.94 -8.96 -10.49
C GLU A 45 3.56 -8.75 -9.86
N GLN A 46 3.35 -9.29 -8.65
CA GLN A 46 2.11 -9.06 -7.89
C GLN A 46 1.91 -7.57 -7.58
N ILE A 47 2.98 -6.85 -7.22
CA ILE A 47 2.92 -5.41 -6.90
C ILE A 47 2.55 -4.59 -8.14
N VAL A 48 3.13 -4.91 -9.30
CA VAL A 48 2.83 -4.20 -10.56
C VAL A 48 1.38 -4.43 -11.01
N SER A 49 0.80 -5.59 -10.69
CA SER A 49 -0.58 -5.93 -11.05
C SER A 49 -1.67 -5.31 -10.16
N ALA A 50 -1.31 -4.69 -9.03
CA ALA A 50 -2.23 -4.15 -8.03
C ALA A 50 -2.70 -2.73 -8.35
#